data_AF-A0A3L9MEB0-F1
#
_entry.id   AF-A0A3L9MEB0-F1
#
_cell.length_a   1.000
_cell.length_b   1.000
_cell.length_c   1.000
_cell.angle_alpha   90.00
_cell.angle_beta   90.00
_cell.angle_gamma   90.00
#
_symmetry.space_group_name_H-M   'P 1'
#
loop_
_entity.id
_entity.type
_entity.pdbx_description
1 polymer ?
#
loop_
_entity_poly.entity_id
_entity_poly.type
_entity_poly.pdbx_seq_one_letter_code
_entity_poly.pdbx_strand_id
1 'polypeptide(L)'
;MLLKPKYYQLETNYSQEEVFKILFENTIEKKIRFFTPKKEFQGKIYNDYFEIQKVINSRNSFNPSIIGTFKPISSNKTLIKIQLKQNSFTFIFCIFWLSFVSIFLIGSLILTNLFAIGISLIMLFFGSMLMYIGPLLVKNQIKESFEKLFQTKIKEIKP
;
A
#
# COMPACT_ATOMS: atom_id res chain seq x y z
N MET A 1 8.27 5.79 -6.66
CA MET A 1 8.53 5.01 -5.42
C MET A 1 7.60 5.51 -4.31
N LEU A 2 6.99 4.63 -3.50
CA LEU A 2 6.36 5.00 -2.22
C LEU A 2 7.41 5.08 -1.09
N LEU A 3 8.58 5.68 -1.39
CA LEU A 3 9.60 5.96 -0.37
C LEU A 3 9.06 6.91 0.70
N LYS A 4 8.33 7.91 0.22
CA LYS A 4 7.67 8.90 1.06
C LYS A 4 6.22 8.49 1.22
N PRO A 5 5.65 8.63 2.43
CA PRO A 5 4.23 8.46 2.61
C PRO A 5 3.50 9.40 1.65
N LYS A 6 2.48 8.88 0.99
CA LYS A 6 1.60 9.68 0.15
C LYS A 6 0.35 10.03 0.93
N TYR A 7 -0.06 11.30 0.84
CA TYR A 7 -1.21 11.81 1.54
C TYR A 7 -2.36 12.03 0.56
N TYR A 8 -3.55 11.66 1.00
CA TYR A 8 -4.78 11.81 0.25
C TYR A 8 -5.86 12.38 1.17
N GLN A 9 -6.83 13.05 0.57
CA GLN A 9 -8.05 13.44 1.24
C GLN A 9 -9.27 13.21 0.35
N LEU A 10 -10.39 12.94 1.01
CA LEU A 10 -11.71 13.05 0.41
C LEU A 10 -12.69 13.65 1.42
N GLU A 11 -13.69 14.35 0.91
CA GLU A 11 -14.81 14.89 1.68
C GLU A 11 -16.05 14.08 1.31
N THR A 12 -16.67 13.44 2.29
CA THR A 12 -17.85 12.62 2.06
C THR A 12 -19.12 13.39 2.40
N ASN A 13 -20.24 12.98 1.81
CA ASN A 13 -21.59 13.40 2.20
C ASN A 13 -22.21 12.48 3.27
N TYR A 14 -21.35 11.84 4.06
CA TYR A 14 -21.75 10.91 5.13
C TYR A 14 -21.34 11.49 6.48
N SER A 15 -22.14 11.21 7.50
CA SER A 15 -21.80 11.49 8.89
C SER A 15 -20.60 10.64 9.34
N GLN A 16 -19.98 11.02 10.45
CA GLN A 16 -18.84 10.28 11.00
C GLN A 16 -19.21 8.82 11.32
N GLU A 17 -20.42 8.60 11.84
CA GLU A 17 -20.93 7.27 12.20
C GLU A 17 -21.15 6.40 10.96
N GLU A 18 -21.68 6.99 9.89
CA GLU A 18 -21.84 6.30 8.60
C GLU A 18 -20.50 5.93 7.97
N VAL A 19 -19.52 6.85 8.01
CA VAL A 19 -18.15 6.58 7.54
C VAL A 19 -17.53 5.42 8.33
N PHE A 20 -17.63 5.43 9.66
CA PHE A 20 -17.17 4.34 10.50
C PHE A 20 -17.84 3.02 10.12
N LYS A 21 -19.17 3.01 9.99
CA LYS A 21 -19.95 1.83 9.64
C LYS A 21 -19.55 1.27 8.26
N ILE A 22 -19.45 2.11 7.24
CA ILE A 22 -19.03 1.71 5.88
C ILE A 22 -17.65 1.07 5.91
N LEU A 23 -16.68 1.69 6.60
CA LEU A 23 -15.33 1.13 6.72
C LEU A 23 -15.35 -0.19 7.48
N PHE A 24 -16.10 -0.28 8.59
CA PHE A 24 -16.18 -1.47 9.43
C PHE A 24 -16.82 -2.65 8.68
N GLU A 25 -17.92 -2.41 7.98
CA GLU A 25 -18.60 -3.39 7.15
C GLU A 25 -17.74 -3.87 5.99
N ASN A 26 -16.81 -3.04 5.49
CA ASN A 26 -15.88 -3.38 4.41
C ASN A 26 -14.48 -3.83 4.88
N THR A 27 -14.26 -3.97 6.20
CA THR A 27 -12.97 -4.38 6.78
C THR A 27 -13.10 -5.66 7.60
N ILE A 28 -12.15 -6.59 7.43
CA ILE A 28 -12.01 -7.78 8.27
C ILE A 28 -10.97 -7.51 9.33
N GLU A 29 -11.29 -7.81 10.58
CA GLU A 29 -10.30 -7.78 11.64
C GLU A 29 -9.22 -8.84 11.37
N LYS A 30 -7.94 -8.46 11.51
CA LYS A 30 -6.79 -9.34 11.23
C LYS A 30 -6.72 -10.48 12.27
N LYS A 31 -7.56 -11.50 12.09
CA LYS A 31 -7.58 -12.76 12.85
C LYS A 31 -7.23 -13.90 11.91
N ILE A 32 -6.50 -14.90 12.41
CA ILE A 32 -6.20 -16.15 11.70
C ILE A 32 -7.53 -16.90 11.55
N ARG A 33 -8.27 -16.66 10.46
CA ARG A 33 -9.49 -17.41 10.12
C ARG A 33 -9.26 -18.20 8.85
N PHE A 34 -9.58 -19.49 8.91
CA PHE A 34 -9.52 -20.42 7.78
C PHE A 34 -10.53 -20.11 6.67
N PHE A 35 -11.60 -19.36 7.00
CA PHE A 35 -12.55 -18.80 6.04
C PHE A 35 -12.64 -17.29 6.26
N THR A 36 -12.05 -16.52 5.35
CA THR A 36 -12.20 -15.07 5.29
C THR A 36 -13.24 -14.72 4.22
N PRO A 37 -14.33 -13.99 4.55
CA PRO A 37 -15.20 -13.41 3.54
C PRO A 37 -14.40 -12.49 2.60
N LYS A 38 -14.86 -12.30 1.36
CA LYS A 38 -14.23 -11.36 0.42
C LYS A 38 -14.59 -9.92 0.80
N LYS A 39 -13.90 -9.35 1.79
CA LYS A 39 -14.00 -7.91 2.07
C LYS A 39 -12.89 -7.14 1.36
N GLU A 40 -13.12 -5.84 1.19
CA GLU A 40 -12.21 -4.96 0.47
C GLU A 40 -10.94 -4.66 1.27
N PHE A 41 -11.01 -4.65 2.61
CA PHE A 41 -9.91 -4.31 3.49
C PHE A 41 -9.74 -5.31 4.64
N GLN A 42 -8.54 -5.33 5.20
CA GLN A 42 -8.19 -6.04 6.43
C GLN A 42 -7.47 -5.09 7.38
N GLY A 43 -7.73 -5.16 8.69
CA GLY A 43 -7.06 -4.31 9.66
C GLY A 43 -7.93 -3.94 10.83
N LYS A 44 -7.69 -2.76 11.41
CA LYS A 44 -8.39 -2.24 12.58
C LYS A 44 -8.99 -0.88 12.29
N ILE A 45 -10.19 -0.67 12.78
CA ILE A 45 -10.90 0.61 12.71
C ILE A 45 -11.28 0.99 14.13
N TYR A 46 -11.08 2.26 14.45
CA TYR A 46 -11.41 2.91 15.70
C TYR A 46 -12.34 4.11 15.41
N ASN A 47 -12.80 4.82 16.44
CA ASN A 47 -13.86 5.83 16.30
C ASN A 47 -13.51 7.04 15.41
N ASP A 48 -12.23 7.39 15.29
CA ASP A 48 -11.74 8.55 14.52
C ASP A 48 -10.49 8.21 13.68
N TYR A 49 -10.04 6.96 13.74
CA TYR A 49 -8.78 6.48 13.19
C TYR A 49 -8.93 5.08 12.61
N PHE A 50 -8.16 4.76 11.58
CA PHE A 50 -8.07 3.41 11.05
C PHE A 50 -6.67 3.07 10.56
N GLU A 51 -6.34 1.79 10.68
CA GLU A 51 -5.14 1.19 10.13
C GLU A 51 -5.53 -0.10 9.39
N ILE A 52 -5.60 0.00 8.06
CA ILE A 52 -6.08 -1.08 7.20
C ILE A 52 -5.13 -1.34 6.04
N GLN A 53 -5.31 -2.47 5.37
CA GLN A 53 -4.62 -2.86 4.17
C GLN A 53 -5.64 -3.36 3.15
N LYS A 54 -5.38 -3.15 1.86
CA LYS A 54 -6.22 -3.71 0.80
C LYS A 54 -6.14 -5.24 0.86
N VAL A 55 -7.27 -5.93 0.83
CA VAL A 55 -7.26 -7.37 0.59
C VAL A 55 -6.99 -7.57 -0.90
N ILE A 56 -5.89 -8.24 -1.20
CA ILE A 56 -5.46 -8.56 -2.56
C ILE A 56 -5.37 -10.07 -2.71
N ASN A 57 -5.65 -10.58 -3.93
CA ASN A 57 -5.62 -12.03 -4.19
C ASN A 57 -4.22 -12.64 -4.03
N SER A 58 -3.17 -11.82 -4.15
CA SER A 58 -1.78 -12.24 -3.96
C SER A 58 -1.28 -11.95 -2.55
N ARG A 59 -0.59 -12.89 -1.91
CA ARG A 59 0.13 -12.63 -0.66
C ARG A 59 1.47 -12.00 -0.98
N ASN A 60 1.55 -10.67 -1.00
CA ASN A 60 2.82 -9.97 -1.16
C ASN A 60 3.05 -8.95 -0.03
N SER A 61 4.30 -8.80 0.38
CA SER A 61 4.73 -7.83 1.39
C SER A 61 4.81 -6.40 0.85
N PHE A 62 4.50 -6.21 -0.45
CA PHE A 62 4.48 -4.90 -1.11
C PHE A 62 3.16 -4.16 -0.92
N ASN A 63 2.17 -4.79 -0.29
CA ASN A 63 0.89 -4.16 0.03
C ASN A 63 1.10 -2.99 1.03
N PRO A 64 0.79 -1.74 0.64
CA PRO A 64 0.96 -0.60 1.52
C PRO A 64 -0.07 -0.63 2.65
N SER A 65 0.33 -0.09 3.80
CA SER A 65 -0.58 0.17 4.91
C SER A 65 -1.29 1.50 4.67
N ILE A 66 -2.60 1.50 4.94
CA ILE A 66 -3.51 2.61 4.79
C ILE A 66 -3.83 3.09 6.19
N ILE A 67 -3.22 4.19 6.58
CA ILE A 67 -3.42 4.83 7.87
C ILE A 67 -4.29 6.04 7.62
N GLY A 68 -5.37 6.23 8.37
CA GLY A 68 -6.21 7.39 8.15
C GLY A 68 -6.98 7.84 9.37
N THR A 69 -7.49 9.05 9.29
CA THR A 69 -8.36 9.67 10.28
C THR A 69 -9.57 10.24 9.58
N PHE A 70 -10.72 10.22 10.23
CA PHE A 70 -11.92 10.83 9.71
C PHE A 70 -12.52 11.77 10.77
N LYS A 71 -12.81 13.01 10.36
CA LYS A 71 -13.30 14.08 11.24
C LYS A 71 -14.55 14.74 10.66
N PRO A 72 -15.56 15.05 11.48
CA PRO A 72 -16.77 15.70 11.02
C PRO A 72 -16.46 17.14 10.60
N ILE A 73 -16.94 17.54 9.42
CA ILE A 73 -16.99 18.95 8.97
C ILE A 73 -18.35 19.55 9.33
N SER A 74 -19.42 18.76 9.21
CA SER A 74 -20.80 19.13 9.53
C SER A 74 -21.59 17.85 9.85
N SER A 75 -22.86 17.97 10.25
CA SER A 75 -23.71 16.82 10.62
C SER A 75 -23.67 15.66 9.60
N ASN A 76 -23.69 15.99 8.30
CA ASN A 76 -23.70 15.01 7.21
C ASN A 76 -22.44 15.07 6.32
N LYS A 77 -21.33 15.63 6.83
CA LYS A 77 -20.09 15.74 6.04
C LYS A 77 -18.87 15.38 6.86
N THR A 78 -18.01 14.53 6.30
CA THR A 78 -16.81 14.04 6.99
C THR A 78 -15.59 14.18 6.09
N LEU A 79 -14.51 14.72 6.64
CA LEU A 79 -13.20 14.75 5.98
C LEU A 79 -12.43 13.48 6.34
N ILE A 80 -12.04 12.70 5.34
CA ILE A 80 -11.18 11.54 5.51
C ILE A 80 -9.79 11.90 5.00
N LYS A 81 -8.79 11.83 5.89
CA LYS A 81 -7.37 11.96 5.55
C LYS A 81 -6.73 10.59 5.56
N ILE A 82 -5.98 10.29 4.49
CA ILE A 82 -5.39 8.98 4.26
C ILE A 82 -3.90 9.14 4.00
N GLN A 83 -3.11 8.33 4.67
CA GLN A 83 -1.68 8.18 4.49
C GLN A 83 -1.40 6.76 3.97
N LEU A 84 -0.83 6.66 2.77
CA LEU A 84 -0.33 5.40 2.25
C LEU A 84 1.15 5.27 2.58
N LYS A 85 1.50 4.22 3.33
CA LYS A 85 2.87 3.93 3.77
C LYS A 85 3.28 2.52 3.36
N GLN A 86 4.41 2.41 2.67
CA GLN A 86 4.99 1.11 2.36
C GLN A 86 5.52 0.43 3.63
N ASN A 87 5.44 -0.90 3.69
CA ASN A 87 6.06 -1.65 4.78
C ASN A 87 7.59 -1.44 4.78
N SER A 88 8.12 -0.92 5.90
CA SER A 88 9.55 -0.66 6.09
C SER A 88 10.41 -1.91 5.96
N PHE A 89 9.91 -3.08 6.37
CA PHE A 89 10.64 -4.34 6.23
C PHE A 89 10.89 -4.69 4.76
N THR A 90 9.86 -4.62 3.92
CA THR A 90 9.96 -4.91 2.48
C THR A 90 10.95 -3.97 1.81
N PHE A 91 10.97 -2.69 2.22
CA PHE A 91 11.92 -1.72 1.71
C PHE A 91 13.37 -2.07 2.07
N ILE A 92 13.64 -2.36 3.35
CA ILE A 92 14.98 -2.75 3.82
C ILE A 92 15.45 -4.02 3.11
N PHE A 93 14.56 -5.01 2.97
CA PHE A 93 14.84 -6.24 2.22
C PHE A 93 15.23 -5.96 0.77
N CYS A 94 14.49 -5.09 0.06
CA CYS A 94 14.81 -4.72 -1.32
C CYS A 94 16.18 -4.04 -1.44
N ILE A 95 16.53 -3.14 -0.51
CA ILE A 95 17.86 -2.52 -0.50
C ILE A 95 18.95 -3.56 -0.29
N PHE A 96 18.77 -4.43 0.70
CA PHE A 96 19.72 -5.49 1.00
C PHE A 96 19.92 -6.41 -0.22
N TRP A 97 18.83 -6.87 -0.83
CA TRP A 97 18.85 -7.72 -2.02
C TRP A 97 19.56 -7.05 -3.20
N LEU A 98 19.20 -5.82 -3.54
CA LEU A 98 19.83 -5.10 -4.65
C LEU A 98 21.32 -4.82 -4.39
N SER A 99 21.69 -4.55 -3.13
CA SER A 99 23.10 -4.38 -2.74
C SER A 99 23.88 -5.67 -2.93
N PHE A 100 23.32 -6.81 -2.50
CA PHE A 100 23.93 -8.13 -2.67
C PHE A 100 24.13 -8.49 -4.15
N VAL A 101 23.11 -8.28 -4.99
CA VAL A 101 23.21 -8.52 -6.44
C VAL A 101 24.24 -7.57 -7.09
N SER A 102 24.35 -6.33 -6.60
CA SER A 102 25.35 -5.37 -7.10
C SER A 102 26.77 -5.81 -6.77
N ILE A 103 27.02 -6.33 -5.56
CA ILE A 103 28.33 -6.90 -5.20
C ILE A 103 28.66 -8.11 -6.09
N PHE A 104 27.66 -8.97 -6.34
CA PHE A 104 27.83 -10.12 -7.23
C PHE A 104 28.14 -9.71 -8.68
N LEU A 105 27.52 -8.63 -9.17
CA LEU A 105 27.84 -8.05 -10.47
C LEU A 105 29.29 -7.57 -10.52
N ILE A 106 29.77 -6.84 -9.50
CA ILE A 106 31.15 -6.36 -9.42
C ILE A 106 32.13 -7.53 -9.44
N GLY A 107 31.90 -8.57 -8.64
CA GLY A 107 32.73 -9.78 -8.65
C GLY A 107 32.74 -10.48 -10.02
N SER A 108 31.58 -10.55 -10.68
CA SER A 108 31.46 -11.13 -12.02
C SER A 108 32.20 -10.34 -13.10
N LEU A 109 32.25 -9.00 -12.97
CA LEU A 109 33.02 -8.12 -13.84
C LEU A 109 34.53 -8.36 -13.68
N ILE A 110 35.03 -8.46 -12.43
CA ILE A 110 36.44 -8.74 -12.14
C ILE A 110 36.87 -10.09 -12.72
N LEU A 111 36.01 -11.10 -12.61
CA LEU A 111 36.27 -12.45 -13.14
C LEU A 111 35.97 -12.57 -14.64
N THR A 112 35.52 -11.50 -15.30
CA THR A 112 35.14 -11.49 -16.73
C THR A 112 34.12 -12.56 -17.12
N ASN A 113 33.21 -12.94 -16.20
CA ASN A 113 32.20 -13.94 -16.46
C ASN A 113 30.95 -13.31 -17.10
N LEU A 114 30.90 -13.31 -18.44
CA LEU A 114 29.80 -12.68 -19.20
C LEU A 114 28.41 -13.25 -18.84
N PHE A 115 28.30 -14.54 -18.57
CA PHE A 115 27.04 -15.16 -18.22
C PHE A 115 26.51 -14.65 -16.86
N ALA A 116 27.37 -14.61 -15.85
CA ALA A 116 27.03 -14.10 -14.53
C ALA A 116 26.72 -12.59 -14.55
N ILE A 117 27.43 -11.81 -15.39
CA ILE A 117 27.13 -10.39 -15.62
C ILE A 117 25.71 -10.23 -16.17
N GLY A 118 25.36 -10.99 -17.23
CA GLY A 118 24.03 -10.94 -17.84
C GLY A 118 22.92 -11.24 -16.85
N ILE A 119 23.06 -12.32 -16.07
CA ILE A 119 22.10 -12.68 -15.02
C ILE A 119 21.96 -11.56 -13.99
N SER A 120 23.08 -10.99 -13.53
CA SER A 120 23.06 -9.94 -12.51
C SER A 120 22.33 -8.68 -12.99
N LEU A 121 22.54 -8.27 -14.25
CA LEU A 121 21.85 -7.13 -14.84
C LEU A 121 20.34 -7.36 -14.94
N ILE A 122 19.93 -8.56 -15.37
CA ILE A 122 18.51 -8.95 -15.41
C ILE A 122 17.92 -8.91 -14.00
N MET A 123 18.60 -9.47 -13.01
CA MET A 123 18.14 -9.47 -11.61
C MET A 123 18.01 -8.06 -11.03
N LEU A 124 18.95 -7.16 -11.30
CA LEU A 124 18.87 -5.75 -10.88
C LEU A 124 17.69 -5.03 -11.55
N PHE A 125 17.52 -5.24 -12.87
CA PHE A 125 16.41 -4.67 -13.61
C PHE A 125 15.07 -5.13 -13.04
N PHE A 126 14.85 -6.45 -12.91
CA PHE A 126 13.61 -6.98 -12.36
C PHE A 126 13.38 -6.60 -10.90
N GLY A 127 14.42 -6.65 -10.06
CA GLY A 127 14.34 -6.27 -8.66
C GLY A 127 13.92 -4.80 -8.49
N SER A 128 14.51 -3.91 -9.28
CA SER A 128 14.12 -2.49 -9.30
C SER A 128 12.69 -2.30 -9.82
N MET A 129 12.33 -2.95 -10.93
CA MET A 129 10.99 -2.90 -11.53
C MET A 129 9.89 -3.31 -10.52
N LEU A 130 10.08 -4.42 -9.82
CA LEU A 130 9.14 -4.91 -8.80
C LEU A 130 8.91 -3.90 -7.67
N MET A 131 9.97 -3.22 -7.24
CA MET A 131 9.93 -2.19 -6.22
C MET A 131 9.06 -0.98 -6.62
N TYR A 132 8.93 -0.69 -7.92
CA TYR A 132 8.10 0.39 -8.43
C TYR A 132 6.67 -0.05 -8.75
N ILE A 133 6.52 -1.17 -9.46
CA ILE A 133 5.23 -1.58 -10.03
C ILE A 133 4.28 -2.12 -8.96
N GLY A 134 4.77 -2.97 -8.04
CA GLY A 134 3.93 -3.60 -7.02
C GLY A 134 3.14 -2.56 -6.19
N PRO A 135 3.82 -1.58 -5.57
CA PRO A 135 3.14 -0.54 -4.80
C PRO A 135 2.25 0.38 -5.66
N LEU A 136 2.61 0.59 -6.93
CA LEU A 136 1.84 1.44 -7.84
C LEU A 136 0.47 0.83 -8.18
N LEU A 137 0.43 -0.47 -8.49
CA LEU A 137 -0.80 -1.19 -8.81
C LEU A 137 -1.77 -1.18 -7.64
N VAL A 138 -1.27 -1.53 -6.44
CA VAL A 138 -2.12 -1.58 -5.24
C VAL A 138 -2.62 -0.19 -4.83
N LYS A 139 -1.78 0.85 -4.99
CA LYS A 139 -2.19 2.24 -4.75
C LYS A 139 -3.41 2.65 -5.60
N ASN A 140 -3.43 2.28 -6.88
CA ASN A 140 -4.56 2.60 -7.76
C ASN A 140 -5.83 1.86 -7.34
N GLN A 141 -5.71 0.58 -7.01
CA GLN A 141 -6.84 -0.22 -6.48
C GLN A 141 -7.40 0.35 -5.17
N ILE A 142 -6.54 0.86 -4.29
CA ILE A 142 -6.97 1.53 -3.06
C ILE A 142 -7.78 2.78 -3.39
N LYS A 143 -7.29 3.64 -4.28
CA LYS A 143 -8.02 4.85 -4.71
C LYS A 143 -9.42 4.49 -5.22
N GLU A 144 -9.49 3.56 -6.17
CA GLU A 144 -10.75 3.09 -6.75
C GLU A 144 -11.71 2.54 -5.69
N SER A 145 -11.20 1.80 -4.70
CA SER A 145 -12.01 1.26 -3.61
C SER A 145 -12.62 2.37 -2.75
N PHE A 146 -11.83 3.38 -2.37
CA PHE A 146 -12.34 4.53 -1.60
C PHE A 146 -13.33 5.37 -2.43
N GLU A 147 -13.04 5.61 -3.71
CA GLU A 147 -13.94 6.35 -4.60
C GLU A 147 -15.27 5.63 -4.77
N LYS A 148 -15.26 4.29 -4.88
CA LYS A 148 -16.47 3.46 -4.96
C LYS A 148 -17.26 3.47 -3.66
N LEU A 149 -16.60 3.33 -2.51
CA LEU A 149 -17.27 3.28 -1.20
C LEU A 149 -17.93 4.60 -0.81
N PHE A 150 -17.28 5.72 -1.11
CA PHE A 150 -17.75 7.04 -0.70
C PHE A 150 -18.32 7.89 -1.84
N GLN A 151 -18.40 7.31 -3.06
CA GLN A 151 -18.92 7.95 -4.27
C GLN A 151 -18.30 9.33 -4.54
N THR A 152 -17.04 9.52 -4.13
CA THR A 152 -16.35 10.81 -4.18
C THR A 152 -14.90 10.64 -4.63
N LYS A 153 -14.40 11.56 -5.45
CA LYS A 153 -13.02 11.58 -5.95
C LYS A 153 -12.01 11.78 -4.82
N ILE A 154 -10.97 10.95 -4.80
CA ILE A 154 -9.85 11.10 -3.87
C ILE A 154 -8.79 12.06 -4.43
N LYS A 155 -8.37 13.04 -3.64
CA LYS A 155 -7.38 14.04 -4.05
C LYS A 155 -6.03 13.77 -3.38
N GLU A 156 -4.95 13.76 -4.15
CA GLU A 156 -3.57 13.66 -3.63
C GLU A 156 -3.16 15.03 -3.06
N ILE A 157 -2.65 15.05 -1.83
CA ILE A 157 -2.11 16.25 -1.20
C ILE A 157 -0.60 16.16 -1.27
N LYS A 158 0.05 17.22 -1.78
CA LYS A 158 1.49 17.38 -1.62
C LYS A 158 1.76 17.89 -0.20
N PRO A 159 2.66 17.25 0.56
CA PRO A 159 3.03 17.73 1.89
C PRO A 159 3.58 19.15 1.85
#